data_AF-A0A3D4FNT9-F1
#
_entry.id   AF-A0A3D4FNT9-F1
#
_cell.length_a   1.000
_cell.length_b   1.000
_cell.length_c   1.000
_cell.angle_alpha   90.00
_cell.angle_beta   90.00
_cell.angle_gamma   90.00
#
_symmetry.space_group_name_H-M   'P 1'
#
loop_
_entity.id
_entity.type
_entity.pdbx_description
1 polymer ?
#
loop_
_entity_poly.entity_id
_entity_poly.type
_entity_poly.pdbx_seq_one_letter_code
_entity_poly.pdbx_strand_id
1 'polypeptide(L)'
;GSLGVDNIVEISGPILSVLYPVTITLIFTTLADKFIKNIKAVRIGVYTSLVFGILGIIPFINLDFIPLGKSGFAWLVPTVISILIGYIVFPTSKQKISDL
;
A
#
# COMPACT_ATOMS: atom_id res chain seq x y z
N GLY A 1 -16.24 25.99 -21.41
CA GLY A 1 -15.03 25.88 -20.56
C GLY A 1 -15.00 24.57 -19.79
N SER A 2 -15.20 23.44 -20.44
CA SER A 2 -15.17 22.10 -19.81
C SER A 2 -13.95 21.26 -20.23
N LEU A 3 -13.43 21.47 -21.45
CA LEU A 3 -12.35 20.66 -22.04
C LEU A 3 -11.04 20.66 -21.24
N GLY A 4 -10.78 21.70 -20.44
CA GLY A 4 -9.58 21.77 -19.60
C GLY A 4 -9.69 20.96 -18.31
N VAL A 5 -10.89 20.88 -17.72
CA VAL A 5 -11.11 20.15 -16.46
C VAL A 5 -11.17 18.65 -16.73
N ASP A 6 -11.79 18.24 -17.84
CA ASP A 6 -11.91 16.84 -18.22
C ASP A 6 -10.51 16.19 -18.40
N ASN A 7 -9.57 16.90 -19.03
CA ASN A 7 -8.18 16.45 -19.18
C ASN A 7 -7.43 16.33 -17.83
N ILE A 8 -7.75 17.19 -16.85
CA ILE A 8 -7.12 17.12 -15.52
C ILE A 8 -7.61 15.89 -14.75
N VAL A 9 -8.92 15.59 -14.86
CA VAL A 9 -9.52 14.42 -14.19
C VAL A 9 -9.02 13.12 -14.80
N GLU A 10 -8.84 13.06 -16.12
CA GLU A 10 -8.37 11.87 -16.84
C GLU A 10 -6.95 11.46 -16.43
N ILE A 11 -6.06 12.43 -16.23
CA ILE A 11 -4.69 12.17 -15.71
C ILE A 11 -4.71 11.84 -14.21
N SER A 12 -5.63 12.42 -13.45
CA SER A 12 -5.71 12.24 -11.99
C SER A 12 -6.20 10.84 -11.58
N GLY A 13 -7.05 10.20 -12.39
CA GLY A 13 -7.62 8.87 -12.09
C GLY A 13 -6.55 7.79 -11.82
N PRO A 14 -5.60 7.55 -12.74
CA PRO A 14 -4.53 6.58 -12.54
C PRO A 14 -3.60 6.94 -11.37
N ILE A 15 -3.28 8.23 -11.21
CA ILE A 15 -2.41 8.69 -10.12
C ILE A 15 -3.04 8.38 -8.77
N LEU A 16 -4.33 8.69 -8.61
CA LEU A 16 -5.07 8.40 -7.38
C LEU A 16 -5.15 6.89 -7.14
N SER A 17 -5.28 6.08 -8.20
CA SER A 17 -5.31 4.62 -8.12
C SER A 17 -4.01 4.00 -7.56
N VAL A 18 -2.85 4.61 -7.81
CA VAL A 18 -1.56 4.20 -7.19
C VAL A 18 -1.40 4.72 -5.78
N LEU A 19 -1.85 5.95 -5.52
CA LEU A 19 -1.60 6.62 -4.25
C LEU A 19 -2.54 6.15 -3.14
N TYR A 20 -3.80 5.85 -3.44
CA TYR A 20 -4.78 5.47 -2.42
C TYR A 20 -4.36 4.25 -1.56
N PRO A 21 -3.80 3.14 -2.13
CA PRO A 21 -3.33 1.99 -1.35
C PRO A 21 -2.21 2.37 -0.39
N VAL A 22 -1.26 3.17 -0.88
CA VAL A 22 -0.07 3.60 -0.13
C VAL A 22 -0.48 4.51 1.01
N THR A 23 -1.33 5.50 0.73
CA THR A 23 -1.81 6.44 1.75
C THR A 23 -2.63 5.73 2.82
N ILE A 24 -3.56 4.83 2.46
CA ILE A 24 -4.34 4.08 3.46
C ILE A 24 -3.42 3.20 4.31
N THR A 25 -2.45 2.51 3.68
CA THR A 25 -1.48 1.68 4.40
C THR A 25 -0.66 2.51 5.40
N LEU A 26 -0.19 3.69 5.00
CA LEU A 26 0.55 4.59 5.87
C LEU A 26 -0.31 5.10 7.04
N ILE A 27 -1.54 5.55 6.77
CA ILE A 27 -2.46 6.00 7.83
C ILE A 27 -2.71 4.85 8.80
N PHE A 28 -3.03 3.66 8.30
CA PHE A 28 -3.32 2.50 9.14
C PHE A 28 -2.10 2.09 9.99
N THR A 29 -0.92 2.01 9.38
CA THR A 29 0.33 1.67 10.09
C THR A 29 0.74 2.73 11.09
N THR A 30 0.46 4.02 10.81
CA THR A 30 0.70 5.12 11.76
C THR A 30 -0.25 5.04 12.96
N LEU A 31 -1.53 4.75 12.74
CA LEU A 31 -2.49 4.52 13.84
C LEU A 31 -2.14 3.24 14.61
N ALA A 32 -1.66 2.21 13.91
CA ALA A 32 -1.24 0.94 14.48
C ALA A 32 0.20 0.94 15.01
N ASP A 33 0.91 2.09 15.03
CA ASP A 33 2.31 2.21 15.48
C ASP A 33 2.50 1.65 16.91
N LYS A 34 1.47 1.78 17.75
CA LYS A 34 1.45 1.21 19.11
C LYS A 34 1.54 -0.32 19.12
N PHE A 35 1.00 -1.00 18.10
CA PHE A 35 1.02 -2.46 17.94
C PHE A 35 2.18 -2.93 17.05
N ILE A 36 2.51 -2.17 16.00
CA ILE A 36 3.50 -2.51 14.98
C ILE A 36 4.76 -1.65 15.19
N LYS A 37 5.59 -2.04 16.15
CA LYS A 37 6.89 -1.36 16.41
C LYS A 37 7.98 -1.65 15.38
N ASN A 38 7.68 -2.50 14.40
CA ASN A 38 8.64 -2.97 13.40
C ASN A 38 8.56 -2.10 12.14
N ILE A 39 9.39 -1.06 12.08
CA ILE A 39 9.50 -0.17 10.92
C ILE A 39 9.80 -0.93 9.61
N LYS A 40 10.54 -2.05 9.69
CA LYS A 40 10.83 -2.93 8.54
C LYS A 40 9.57 -3.62 8.00
N ALA A 41 8.70 -4.10 8.89
CA ALA A 41 7.43 -4.74 8.52
C ALA A 41 6.49 -3.73 7.84
N VAL A 42 6.39 -2.52 8.40
CA VAL A 42 5.64 -1.42 7.82
C VAL A 42 6.17 -1.08 6.42
N ARG A 43 7.49 -0.97 6.26
CA ARG A 43 8.12 -0.67 4.97
C ARG A 43 7.79 -1.71 3.90
N ILE A 44 7.81 -3.01 4.24
CA ILE A 44 7.45 -4.09 3.31
C ILE A 44 5.97 -4.03 2.95
N GLY A 45 5.09 -3.75 3.91
CA GLY A 45 3.66 -3.53 3.66
C GLY A 45 3.40 -2.38 2.69
N VAL A 46 4.07 -1.25 2.90
CA VAL A 46 3.97 -0.06 2.04
C VAL A 46 4.47 -0.38 0.62
N TYR A 47 5.64 -1.03 0.47
CA TYR A 47 6.11 -1.43 -0.85
C TYR A 47 5.16 -2.41 -1.55
N THR A 48 4.57 -3.34 -0.80
CA THR A 48 3.57 -4.25 -1.35
C THR A 48 2.34 -3.47 -1.84
N SER A 49 1.84 -2.53 -1.06
CA SER A 49 0.67 -1.71 -1.45
C SER A 49 0.94 -0.90 -2.72
N LEU A 50 2.15 -0.36 -2.85
CA LEU A 50 2.58 0.41 -4.02
C LEU A 50 2.66 -0.48 -5.26
N VAL A 51 3.32 -1.64 -5.15
CA VAL A 51 3.45 -2.60 -6.25
C VAL A 51 2.07 -3.02 -6.74
N PHE A 52 1.19 -3.48 -5.84
CA PHE A 52 -0.15 -3.88 -6.23
C PHE A 52 -1.02 -2.72 -6.73
N GLY A 53 -0.83 -1.49 -6.25
CA GLY A 53 -1.48 -0.29 -6.77
C GLY A 53 -1.09 -0.01 -8.23
N ILE A 54 0.20 -0.18 -8.57
CA ILE A 54 0.69 -0.05 -9.95
C ILE A 54 0.16 -1.21 -10.83
N LEU A 55 0.23 -2.45 -10.33
CA LEU A 55 -0.27 -3.62 -11.07
C LEU A 55 -1.77 -3.50 -11.38
N GLY A 56 -2.56 -2.90 -10.48
CA GLY A 56 -4.01 -2.71 -10.66
C GLY A 56 -4.39 -1.75 -11.79
N ILE A 57 -3.45 -0.94 -12.29
CA ILE A 57 -3.68 -0.04 -13.43
C ILE A 57 -3.34 -0.72 -14.76
N ILE A 58 -2.53 -1.77 -14.72
CA ILE A 58 -2.11 -2.49 -15.92
C ILE A 58 -3.27 -3.37 -16.40
N PRO A 59 -3.89 -3.06 -17.56
CA PRO A 59 -5.10 -3.76 -18.02
C PRO A 59 -4.87 -5.24 -18.36
N PHE A 60 -3.61 -5.65 -18.53
CA PHE A 60 -3.22 -7.03 -18.79
C PHE A 60 -3.10 -7.90 -17.53
N ILE A 61 -3.17 -7.31 -16.33
CA ILE A 61 -3.04 -8.03 -15.07
C ILE A 61 -4.42 -8.18 -14.42
N ASN A 62 -4.94 -9.41 -14.41
CA ASN A 62 -6.18 -9.72 -13.72
C ASN A 62 -5.87 -10.04 -12.24
N LEU A 63 -6.33 -9.17 -11.34
CA LEU A 63 -6.19 -9.37 -9.88
C LEU A 63 -7.47 -9.91 -9.24
N ASP A 64 -8.45 -10.32 -10.04
CA ASP A 64 -9.76 -10.83 -9.60
C ASP A 64 -9.70 -12.14 -8.80
N PHE A 65 -8.56 -12.83 -8.83
CA PHE A 65 -8.30 -14.02 -8.02
C PHE A 65 -8.16 -13.68 -6.52
N ILE A 66 -7.82 -12.42 -6.21
CA ILE A 66 -7.70 -11.94 -4.83
C ILE A 66 -9.10 -11.57 -4.33
N PRO A 67 -9.52 -12.04 -3.15
CA PRO A 67 -10.76 -11.56 -2.55
C PRO A 67 -10.66 -10.04 -2.36
N LEU A 68 -11.65 -9.29 -2.87
CA LEU A 68 -11.69 -7.82 -2.99
C LEU A 68 -10.99 -7.21 -4.24
N GLY A 69 -10.33 -8.02 -5.06
CA GLY A 69 -9.73 -7.57 -6.32
C GLY A 69 -10.76 -7.00 -7.30
N LYS A 70 -11.92 -7.67 -7.41
CA LYS A 70 -13.06 -7.22 -8.24
C LYS A 70 -13.63 -5.84 -7.86
N SER A 71 -13.40 -5.40 -6.63
CA SER A 71 -13.83 -4.08 -6.14
C SER A 71 -12.72 -3.04 -6.20
N GLY A 72 -11.58 -3.37 -6.82
CA GLY A 72 -10.41 -2.50 -6.93
C GLY A 72 -9.41 -2.62 -5.77
N PHE A 73 -9.74 -3.35 -4.70
CA PHE A 73 -8.89 -3.48 -3.51
C PHE A 73 -7.93 -4.67 -3.56
N ALA A 74 -7.43 -5.00 -4.75
CA ALA A 74 -6.49 -6.10 -4.95
C ALA A 74 -5.19 -5.98 -4.13
N TRP A 75 -4.82 -4.75 -3.71
CA TRP A 75 -3.67 -4.47 -2.87
C TRP A 75 -3.88 -4.80 -1.38
N LEU A 76 -5.13 -4.76 -0.89
CA LEU A 76 -5.40 -4.78 0.55
C LEU A 76 -4.93 -6.10 1.18
N VAL A 77 -5.37 -7.21 0.60
CA VAL A 77 -5.03 -8.56 1.06
C VAL A 77 -3.51 -8.82 1.06
N PRO A 78 -2.78 -8.64 -0.06
CA PRO A 78 -1.34 -8.85 -0.06
C PRO A 78 -0.60 -7.90 0.88
N THR A 79 -1.03 -6.64 1.01
CA THR A 79 -0.44 -5.71 1.98
C THR A 79 -0.59 -6.18 3.42
N VAL A 80 -1.79 -6.62 3.81
CA VAL A 80 -2.02 -7.15 5.18
C VAL A 80 -1.17 -8.40 5.43
N ILE A 81 -1.12 -9.33 4.47
CA ILE A 81 -0.30 -10.54 4.57
C ILE A 81 1.19 -10.16 4.71
N SER A 82 1.69 -9.23 3.89
CA SER A 82 3.06 -8.74 3.96
C SER A 82 3.42 -8.11 5.30
N ILE A 83 2.51 -7.34 5.91
CA ILE A 83 2.71 -6.74 7.24
C ILE A 83 2.76 -7.83 8.31
N LEU A 84 1.86 -8.82 8.24
CA LEU A 84 1.84 -9.95 9.18
C LEU A 84 3.12 -10.80 9.08
N ILE A 85 3.54 -11.14 7.87
CA ILE A 85 4.81 -11.85 7.63
C ILE A 85 5.99 -11.01 8.13
N GLY A 86 6.01 -9.72 7.80
CA GLY A 86 7.05 -8.80 8.27
C GLY A 86 7.09 -8.72 9.80
N TYR A 87 5.94 -8.75 10.47
CA TYR A 87 5.87 -8.74 11.92
C TYR A 87 6.48 -10.01 12.55
N ILE A 88 6.21 -11.18 11.95
CA ILE A 88 6.73 -12.48 12.43
C ILE A 88 8.22 -12.64 12.12
N VAL A 89 8.66 -12.27 10.90
CA VAL A 89 10.02 -12.49 10.41
C VAL A 89 11.03 -11.49 10.98
N PHE A 90 10.60 -10.26 11.28
CA PHE A 90 11.46 -9.24 11.90
C PHE A 90 11.06 -9.08 13.37
N PRO A 91 11.54 -9.94 14.30
CA PRO A 91 11.42 -9.64 15.72
C PRO A 91 12.09 -8.30 15.97
N THR A 92 11.45 -7.47 16.80
CA THR A 92 11.85 -6.10 17.11
C THR A 92 13.23 -6.07 17.76
N SER A 93 14.28 -6.19 16.95
CA SER A 93 15.63 -5.82 17.36
C SER A 93 15.56 -4.31 17.53
N LYS A 94 15.52 -3.88 18.78
CA LYS A 94 15.59 -2.47 19.17
C LYS A 94 16.74 -1.86 18.41
N GLN A 95 16.44 -1.04 17.40
CA GLN A 95 17.46 -0.24 16.74
C GLN A 95 17.92 0.74 17.82
N LYS A 96 19.06 0.43 18.46
CA LYS A 96 19.67 1.26 19.49
C LYS A 96 19.95 2.63 18.86
N ILE A 97 19.20 3.64 19.32
CA ILE A 97 19.48 5.05 19.07
C ILE A 97 20.63 5.43 20.02
N SER A 98 21.78 4.77 19.92
CA SER A 98 22.97 5.04 20.75
C SER A 98 24.23 5.35 19.95
N ASP A 99 24.12 5.42 18.61
CA ASP A 99 25.27 5.61 17.71
C ASP A 99 25.17 6.94 16.93
N LEU A 100 24.41 7.91 17.46
CA LEU A 100 24.46 9.33 17.08
C LEU A 100 25.12 10.12 18.22
#